data_AF-A0A1I1NBH0-F1
#
_entry.id   AF-A0A1I1NBH0-F1
#
_cell.length_a   1.000
_cell.length_b   1.000
_cell.length_c   1.000
_cell.angle_alpha   90.00
_cell.angle_beta   90.00
_cell.angle_gamma   90.00
#
_symmetry.space_group_name_H-M   'P 1'
#
loop_
_entity.id
_entity.type
_entity.pdbx_description
1 polymer ?
#
loop_
_entity_poly.entity_id
_entity_poly.type
_entity_poly.pdbx_seq_one_letter_code
_entity_poly.pdbx_strand_id
1 'polypeptide(L)'
;MITTLEDALKRISELEVENANLKAELEEYRGRKFAGRQKHDAAWTQSYNDFAVKFESGMTIMEIVAEGKISRRTAYRYKAYYDALRQRELEDCQ
;
A
#
# COMPACT_ATOMS: atom_id res chain seq x y z
N MET A 1 -0.99 -29.34 -23.58
CA MET A 1 -2.35 -28.88 -23.93
C MET A 1 -3.32 -29.85 -23.29
N ILE A 2 -4.36 -29.35 -22.65
CA ILE A 2 -5.51 -30.19 -22.26
C ILE A 2 -6.24 -30.52 -23.55
N THR A 3 -6.21 -31.78 -23.97
CA THR A 3 -6.71 -32.20 -25.29
C THR A 3 -8.09 -32.84 -25.21
N THR A 4 -8.50 -33.30 -24.04
CA THR A 4 -9.79 -33.96 -23.82
C THR A 4 -10.56 -33.34 -22.66
N LEU A 5 -11.88 -33.53 -22.64
CA LEU A 5 -12.74 -33.05 -21.56
C LEU A 5 -12.40 -33.71 -20.21
N GLU A 6 -12.00 -34.98 -20.23
CA GLU A 6 -11.61 -35.74 -19.03
C GLU A 6 -10.33 -35.19 -18.41
N ASP A 7 -9.33 -34.85 -19.24
CA ASP A 7 -8.10 -34.18 -18.79
C ASP A 7 -8.40 -32.80 -18.17
N ALA A 8 -9.37 -32.08 -18.74
CA ALA A 8 -9.79 -30.78 -18.22
C ALA A 8 -10.42 -30.92 -16.83
N LEU A 9 -11.33 -31.88 -16.67
CA LEU A 9 -12.00 -32.15 -15.40
C LEU A 9 -11.02 -32.62 -14.32
N LYS A 10 -10.06 -33.47 -14.68
CA LYS A 10 -9.00 -33.91 -13.78
C LYS A 10 -8.12 -32.74 -13.32
N ARG A 11 -7.74 -31.86 -14.26
CA ARG A 11 -6.95 -30.67 -13.93
C ARG A 11 -7.70 -29.67 -13.06
N ILE A 12 -9.01 -29.50 -13.26
CA ILE A 12 -9.86 -28.66 -12.41
C ILE A 12 -9.88 -29.21 -10.99
N SER A 13 -10.10 -30.53 -10.82
CA SER A 13 -10.12 -31.16 -9.49
C SER A 13 -8.78 -31.01 -8.76
N GLU A 14 -7.66 -31.20 -9.45
CA GLU A 14 -6.32 -30.96 -8.90
C GLU A 14 -6.13 -29.51 -8.44
N LEU A 15 -6.55 -28.54 -9.27
CA LEU A 15 -6.47 -27.12 -8.95
C LEU A 15 -7.40 -26.69 -7.81
N GLU A 16 -8.54 -27.34 -7.64
CA GLU A 16 -9.45 -27.10 -6.52
C GLU A 16 -8.83 -27.54 -5.19
N VAL A 17 -8.18 -28.70 -5.16
CA VAL A 17 -7.44 -29.19 -3.98
C VAL A 17 -6.24 -28.29 -3.69
N GLU A 18 -5.48 -27.90 -4.71
CA GLU A 18 -4.35 -26.97 -4.56
C GLU A 18 -4.82 -25.61 -4.01
N ASN A 19 -5.91 -25.05 -4.55
CA ASN A 19 -6.49 -23.81 -4.06
C ASN A 19 -6.97 -23.92 -2.61
N ALA A 20 -7.57 -25.05 -2.21
CA ALA A 20 -8.01 -25.27 -0.84
C ALA A 20 -6.81 -25.30 0.13
N ASN A 21 -5.73 -25.98 -0.24
CA ASN A 21 -4.50 -26.06 0.55
C ASN A 21 -3.81 -24.68 0.67
N LEU A 22 -3.67 -23.95 -0.44
CA LEU A 22 -3.08 -22.61 -0.44
C LEU A 22 -3.88 -21.62 0.42
N LYS A 23 -5.22 -21.72 0.41
CA LYS A 23 -6.08 -20.90 1.29
C LYS A 23 -5.88 -21.22 2.77
N ALA A 24 -5.72 -22.50 3.12
CA ALA A 24 -5.44 -22.91 4.49
C ALA A 24 -4.07 -22.40 4.96
N GLU A 25 -3.05 -22.47 4.11
CA GLU A 25 -1.70 -21.95 4.41
C GLU A 25 -1.70 -20.42 4.60
N LEU A 26 -2.44 -19.68 3.77
CA LEU A 26 -2.61 -18.23 3.92
C LEU A 26 -3.31 -17.86 5.24
N GLU A 27 -4.30 -18.64 5.66
CA GLU A 27 -4.99 -18.40 6.94
C GLU A 27 -4.06 -18.68 8.12
N GLU A 28 -3.19 -19.69 8.02
CA GLU A 28 -2.14 -19.94 9.00
C GLU A 28 -1.15 -18.77 9.08
N TYR A 29 -0.71 -18.23 7.93
CA TYR A 29 0.17 -17.06 7.90
C TYR A 29 -0.49 -15.78 8.41
N ARG A 30 -1.79 -15.59 8.20
CA ARG A 30 -2.55 -14.47 8.78
C ARG A 30 -2.59 -14.51 10.31
N GLY A 31 -2.69 -15.70 10.89
CA GLY A 31 -2.70 -15.90 12.34
C GLY A 31 -1.35 -15.70 13.01
N ARG A 32 -0.24 -15.81 12.26
CA ARG A 32 1.10 -15.57 12.80
C ARG A 32 1.32 -14.07 13.03
N LYS A 33 1.37 -13.65 14.29
CA LYS A 33 1.98 -12.36 14.64
C LYS A 33 3.44 -12.40 14.21
N PHE A 34 3.79 -11.68 13.14
CA PHE A 34 5.19 -11.47 12.76
C PHE A 34 5.90 -10.81 13.95
N ALA A 35 6.64 -11.59 14.71
CA ALA A 35 7.47 -11.12 15.81
C ALA A 35 8.68 -10.40 15.21
N GLY A 36 8.49 -9.13 14.85
CA GLY A 36 9.50 -8.27 14.25
C GLY A 36 9.08 -6.80 14.32
N ARG A 37 10.03 -5.91 14.04
CA ARG A 37 9.75 -4.48 13.90
C ARG A 37 8.72 -4.30 12.79
N GLN A 38 7.51 -3.88 13.13
CA GLN A 38 6.53 -3.56 12.11
C GLN A 38 7.05 -2.41 11.25
N LYS A 39 6.98 -2.56 9.94
CA LYS A 39 7.23 -1.46 9.01
C LYS A 39 6.21 -0.37 9.33
N HIS A 40 6.67 0.76 9.86
CA HIS A 40 5.84 1.94 10.09
C HIS A 40 5.37 2.59 8.78
N ASP A 41 5.79 2.03 7.64
CA ASP A 41 5.53 2.53 6.30
C ASP A 41 4.03 2.66 6.01
N ALA A 42 3.20 1.65 6.33
CA ALA A 42 1.80 1.67 5.88
C ALA A 42 0.99 2.86 6.43
N ALA A 43 1.09 3.13 7.73
CA ALA A 43 0.37 4.25 8.34
C ALA A 43 0.94 5.61 7.92
N TRP A 44 2.26 5.70 7.76
CA TRP A 44 2.92 6.92 7.32
C TRP A 44 2.61 7.25 5.86
N THR A 45 2.66 6.25 4.98
CA THR A 45 2.35 6.37 3.55
C THR A 45 0.90 6.79 3.36
N GLN A 46 -0.05 6.19 4.08
CA GLN A 46 -1.45 6.60 3.99
C GLN A 46 -1.63 8.07 4.43
N SER A 47 -1.05 8.45 5.57
CA SER A 47 -1.18 9.82 6.07
C SER A 47 -0.46 10.85 5.19
N TYR A 48 0.63 10.46 4.53
CA TYR A 48 1.33 11.31 3.57
C TYR A 48 0.53 11.47 2.27
N ASN A 49 -0.03 10.39 1.72
CA ASN A 49 -0.83 10.44 0.50
C ASN A 49 -2.07 11.33 0.69
N ASP A 50 -2.77 11.18 1.81
CA ASP A 50 -3.90 12.04 2.18
C ASP A 50 -3.50 13.53 2.24
N PHE A 51 -2.28 13.84 2.71
CA PHE A 51 -1.75 15.20 2.71
C PHE A 51 -1.41 15.68 1.30
N ALA A 52 -0.72 14.87 0.49
CA ALA A 52 -0.27 15.22 -0.84
C ALA A 52 -1.45 15.56 -1.77
N VAL A 53 -2.50 14.73 -1.77
CA VAL A 53 -3.72 14.98 -2.56
C VAL A 53 -4.37 16.32 -2.22
N LYS A 54 -4.44 16.66 -0.93
CA LYS A 54 -5.01 17.93 -0.47
C LYS A 54 -4.13 19.11 -0.82
N PHE A 55 -2.83 18.97 -0.64
CA PHE A 55 -1.87 20.02 -0.98
C PHE A 55 -1.88 20.31 -2.49
N GLU A 56 -1.99 19.27 -3.32
CA GLU A 56 -2.12 19.39 -4.78
C GLU A 56 -3.45 19.98 -5.22
N SER A 57 -4.52 19.77 -4.45
CA SER A 57 -5.82 20.44 -4.67
C SER A 57 -5.80 21.94 -4.36
N GLY A 58 -4.66 22.48 -3.90
CA GLY A 58 -4.48 23.91 -3.62
C GLY A 58 -4.80 24.32 -2.18
N MET A 59 -5.07 23.37 -1.28
CA MET A 59 -5.25 23.67 0.14
C MET A 59 -3.93 24.05 0.81
N THR A 60 -4.01 25.04 1.70
CA THR A 60 -2.88 25.46 2.51
C THR A 60 -2.61 24.45 3.64
N ILE A 61 -1.37 24.43 4.12
CA ILE A 61 -0.96 23.56 5.25
C ILE A 61 -1.84 23.78 6.48
N MET A 62 -2.25 25.03 6.74
CA MET A 62 -3.06 25.34 7.91
C MET A 62 -4.49 24.82 7.78
N GLU A 63 -5.07 24.84 6.59
CA GLU A 63 -6.39 24.25 6.31
C GLU A 63 -6.35 22.73 6.48
N ILE A 64 -5.31 22.07 5.96
CA ILE A 64 -5.13 20.61 6.10
C ILE A 64 -4.95 20.21 7.57
N VAL A 65 -4.25 21.05 8.36
CA VAL A 65 -4.08 20.83 9.81
C VAL A 65 -5.38 21.09 10.57
N ALA A 66 -6.19 22.05 10.14
CA ALA A 66 -7.47 22.38 10.77
C ALA A 66 -8.49 21.22 10.70
N GLU A 67 -8.40 20.37 9.68
CA GLU A 67 -9.18 19.13 9.60
C GLU A 67 -8.83 18.09 10.69
N GLY A 68 -7.76 18.31 11.46
CA GLY A 68 -7.42 17.51 12.65
C GLY A 68 -6.79 16.16 12.38
N LYS A 69 -6.62 15.75 11.11
CA LYS A 69 -6.00 14.47 10.74
C LYS A 69 -4.50 14.41 11.04
N ILE A 70 -3.79 15.54 10.99
CA ILE A 70 -2.35 15.63 11.20
C ILE A 70 -1.96 16.86 12.02
N SER A 71 -0.89 16.75 12.82
CA SER A 71 -0.35 17.89 13.56
C SER A 71 0.33 18.90 12.63
N ARG A 72 0.41 20.17 13.05
CA ARG A 72 1.17 21.22 12.35
C ARG A 72 2.60 20.79 12.03
N ARG A 73 3.28 20.16 12.99
CA ARG A 73 4.64 19.64 12.82
C ARG A 73 4.70 18.57 11.74
N THR A 74 3.75 17.64 11.74
CA THR A 74 3.66 16.57 10.74
C THR A 74 3.44 17.14 9.34
N ALA A 75 2.55 18.13 9.21
CA ALA A 75 2.26 18.76 7.93
C ALA A 75 3.47 19.46 7.33
N TYR A 76 4.26 20.19 8.13
CA TYR A 76 5.52 20.77 7.64
C TYR A 76 6.57 19.72 7.26
N ARG A 77 6.63 18.60 7.98
CA ARG A 77 7.52 17.49 7.60
C ARG A 77 7.11 16.88 6.26
N TYR A 78 5.81 16.73 6.02
CA TYR A 78 5.30 16.27 4.72
C TYR A 78 5.56 17.25 3.60
N LYS A 79 5.41 18.55 3.86
CA LYS A 79 5.79 19.59 2.90
C LYS A 79 7.26 19.49 2.50
N ALA A 80 8.17 19.40 3.47
CA ALA A 80 9.60 19.30 3.19
C ALA A 80 9.95 18.06 2.34
N TYR A 81 9.28 16.92 2.62
CA TYR A 81 9.45 15.71 1.83
C TYR A 81 8.88 15.85 0.40
N TYR A 82 7.71 16.48 0.26
CA TYR A 82 7.10 16.78 -1.04
C TYR A 82 8.01 17.69 -1.89
N ASP A 83 8.54 18.76 -1.31
CA ASP A 83 9.46 19.68 -1.99
C ASP A 83 10.73 18.94 -2.45
N ALA A 84 11.31 18.09 -1.59
CA ALA A 84 12.51 17.31 -1.92
C ALA A 84 12.26 16.28 -3.04
N LEU A 85 11.10 15.62 -3.05
CA LEU A 85 10.72 14.71 -4.13
C LEU A 85 10.59 15.45 -5.45
N ARG A 86 9.89 16.58 -5.45
CA ARG A 86 9.69 17.38 -6.65
C ARG A 86 10.99 17.94 -7.20
N GLN A 87 11.91 18.33 -6.33
CA GLN A 87 13.25 18.75 -6.75
C GLN A 87 14.01 17.60 -7.42
N ARG A 88 13.95 16.39 -6.86
CA ARG A 88 14.58 15.21 -7.45
C ARG A 88 13.99 14.84 -8.81
N GLU A 89 12.66 14.90 -8.96
CA GLU A 89 12.00 14.66 -10.25
C GLU A 89 12.42 15.68 -11.32
N LEU A 90 12.66 16.93 -10.91
CA LEU A 90 13.18 17.98 -11.78
C LEU A 90 14.64 17.74 -12.17
N GLU A 91 15.48 17.26 -11.25
CA GLU A 91 16.89 16.91 -11.49
C GLU A 91 17.01 15.69 -12.43
N ASP A 92 16.15 14.68 -12.29
CA ASP A 92 16.14 13.49 -13.14
C ASP A 92 15.61 13.76 -14.58
N CYS A 93 14.99 14.93 -14.80
CA CYS A 93 14.52 15.39 -16.11
C CYS A 93 15.53 16.28 -16.87
N GLN A 94 16.71 16.54 -16.30
CA GLN A 94 17.79 17.36 -16.91
C GLN A 94 18.92 16.48 -17.46
#